data_AF-A0A432S0C0-F1
#
_entry.id   AF-A0A432S0C0-F1
#
_cell.length_a   1.000
_cell.length_b   1.000
_cell.length_c   1.000
_cell.angle_alpha   90.00
_cell.angle_beta   90.00
_cell.angle_gamma   90.00
#
_symmetry.space_group_name_H-M   'P 1'
#
loop_
_entity.id
_entity.type
_entity.pdbx_description
1 polymer ?
#
loop_
_entity_poly.entity_id
_entity_poly.type
_entity_poly.pdbx_seq_one_letter_code
_entity_poly.pdbx_strand_id
1 'polypeptide(L)'
;MFRVDNLVFNKIGNSVSVMVFKEEKGLQIYDETDFKFNSFTFSLIGLTVKNFLDFYFYINTSNRKIDGLLHLSDKNSFLEFGENKFNVIFEDGEIDIKITDTDLIFKLSLGDFKHISFQDEILKIKEENMFKGIVEFFSVIQ
;
A
#
# COMPACT_ATOMS: atom_id res chain seq x y z
N MET A 1 -13.28 -9.08 -13.52
CA MET A 1 -14.28 -8.97 -12.43
C MET A 1 -13.64 -9.44 -11.13
N PHE A 2 -13.53 -8.56 -10.13
CA PHE A 2 -12.96 -8.91 -8.82
C PHE A 2 -14.04 -9.52 -7.92
N ARG A 3 -13.70 -10.62 -7.26
CA ARG A 3 -14.54 -11.30 -6.27
C ARG A 3 -13.71 -11.46 -4.99
N VAL A 4 -14.08 -10.75 -3.95
CA VAL A 4 -13.45 -10.90 -2.62
C VAL A 4 -14.33 -11.86 -1.82
N ASP A 5 -13.85 -13.08 -1.59
CA ASP A 5 -14.62 -14.09 -0.85
C ASP A 5 -14.51 -13.93 0.67
N ASN A 6 -13.44 -13.28 1.17
CA ASN A 6 -13.23 -13.05 2.60
C ASN A 6 -12.35 -11.82 2.86
N LEU A 7 -12.89 -10.82 3.58
CA LEU A 7 -12.11 -9.77 4.24
C LEU A 7 -12.01 -10.15 5.72
N VAL A 8 -10.88 -10.73 6.13
CA VAL A 8 -10.75 -11.25 7.49
C VAL A 8 -9.57 -10.57 8.19
N PHE A 9 -9.89 -9.61 9.06
CA PHE A 9 -8.94 -9.10 10.04
C PHE A 9 -8.79 -10.13 11.17
N ASN A 10 -8.08 -11.22 10.90
CA ASN A 10 -7.78 -12.20 11.94
C ASN A 10 -6.55 -11.76 12.72
N LYS A 11 -6.76 -11.26 13.94
CA LYS A 11 -5.69 -11.09 14.92
C LYS A 11 -5.24 -12.47 15.43
N ILE A 12 -4.41 -13.17 14.67
CA ILE A 12 -3.58 -14.26 15.19
C ILE A 12 -2.19 -13.66 15.40
N GLY A 13 -1.99 -13.05 16.56
CA GLY A 13 -0.82 -12.18 16.78
C GLY A 13 -1.04 -10.79 16.18
N ASN A 14 -0.26 -10.42 15.16
CA ASN A 14 -0.26 -9.08 14.57
C ASN A 14 -0.59 -9.07 13.06
N SER A 15 -0.60 -10.19 12.35
CA SER A 15 -0.68 -10.21 10.88
C SER A 15 -2.02 -9.71 10.30
N VAL A 16 -1.97 -9.16 9.08
CA VAL A 16 -3.15 -8.82 8.26
C VAL A 16 -3.17 -9.74 7.03
N SER A 17 -4.31 -10.40 6.76
CA SER A 17 -4.51 -11.23 5.58
C SER A 17 -5.70 -10.73 4.78
N VAL A 18 -5.49 -10.40 3.51
CA VAL A 18 -6.54 -10.00 2.57
C VAL A 18 -6.50 -10.94 1.37
N MET A 19 -7.60 -11.65 1.09
CA MET A 19 -7.70 -12.53 -0.06
C MET A 19 -8.70 -11.97 -1.08
N VAL A 20 -8.20 -11.63 -2.26
CA VAL A 20 -8.93 -10.98 -3.36
C VAL A 20 -8.81 -11.87 -4.59
N PHE A 21 -9.91 -12.35 -5.16
CA PHE A 21 -9.85 -13.15 -6.39
C PHE A 21 -10.11 -12.26 -7.62
N LYS A 22 -9.26 -12.39 -8.65
CA LYS A 22 -9.50 -11.88 -10.00
C LYS A 22 -9.37 -13.03 -10.99
N GLU A 23 -10.49 -13.40 -11.62
CA GLU A 23 -10.51 -14.27 -12.82
C GLU A 23 -9.58 -15.50 -12.70
N GLU A 24 -9.71 -16.25 -11.59
CA GLU A 24 -8.94 -17.46 -11.20
C GLU A 24 -7.56 -17.26 -10.54
N LYS A 25 -7.02 -16.03 -10.48
CA LYS A 25 -5.85 -15.70 -9.66
C LYS A 25 -6.30 -15.09 -8.32
N GLY A 26 -5.97 -15.77 -7.22
CA GLY A 26 -6.13 -15.23 -5.88
C GLY A 26 -4.93 -14.34 -5.54
N LEU A 27 -5.18 -13.07 -5.27
CA LEU A 27 -4.27 -12.17 -4.59
C LEU A 27 -4.43 -12.42 -3.09
N GLN A 28 -3.43 -12.99 -2.45
CA GLN A 28 -3.42 -13.20 -1.01
C GLN A 28 -2.35 -12.29 -0.41
N ILE A 29 -2.79 -11.11 0.00
CA ILE A 29 -1.95 -10.16 0.71
C ILE A 29 -1.82 -10.67 2.13
N TYR A 30 -0.73 -11.37 2.40
CA TYR A 30 -0.36 -11.80 3.73
C TYR A 30 0.81 -10.94 4.20
N ASP A 31 0.53 -9.98 5.07
CA ASP A 31 1.54 -9.08 5.63
C ASP A 31 1.81 -9.49 7.09
N GLU A 32 2.90 -10.26 7.29
CA GLU A 32 3.38 -10.65 8.61
C GLU A 32 3.96 -9.46 9.34
N THR A 33 3.42 -9.09 10.49
CA THR A 33 3.82 -7.83 11.12
C THR A 33 4.40 -8.01 12.51
N ASP A 34 5.65 -7.55 12.67
CA ASP A 34 6.03 -6.84 13.89
C ASP A 34 5.56 -5.38 13.71
N PHE A 35 4.30 -5.08 14.05
CA PHE A 35 3.78 -3.72 14.04
C PHE A 35 4.39 -2.87 15.18
N LYS A 36 5.71 -2.66 15.17
CA LYS A 36 6.30 -1.47 15.80
C LYS A 36 6.32 -0.37 14.76
N PHE A 37 5.17 0.26 14.59
CA PHE A 37 5.09 1.55 13.93
C PHE A 37 5.91 2.53 14.76
N ASN A 38 7.14 2.82 14.34
CA ASN A 38 7.97 3.82 15.02
C ASN A 38 7.19 5.14 15.00
N SER A 39 6.64 5.55 16.15
CA SER A 39 5.90 6.80 16.39
C SER A 39 4.58 7.06 15.64
N PHE A 40 4.02 6.06 14.93
CA PHE A 40 2.79 6.22 14.15
C PHE A 40 1.69 5.24 14.55
N THR A 41 0.41 5.58 14.34
CA THR A 41 -0.71 4.62 14.38
C THR A 41 -1.28 4.49 12.98
N PHE A 42 -1.31 3.28 12.43
CA PHE A 42 -1.88 2.98 11.11
C PHE A 42 -3.19 2.20 11.28
N SER A 43 -4.29 2.72 10.74
CA SER A 43 -5.56 1.99 10.66
C SER A 43 -5.92 1.72 9.20
N LEU A 44 -6.49 0.54 8.95
CA LEU A 44 -6.83 0.07 7.61
C LEU A 44 -8.32 -0.28 7.53
N ILE A 45 -9.02 0.24 6.54
CA ILE A 45 -10.40 -0.16 6.21
C ILE A 45 -10.44 -0.56 4.73
N GLY A 46 -10.84 -1.81 4.46
CA GLY A 46 -11.03 -2.31 3.10
C GLY A 46 -12.49 -2.19 2.65
N LEU A 47 -12.73 -1.65 1.46
CA LEU A 47 -14.03 -1.67 0.78
C LEU A 47 -13.87 -2.37 -0.56
N THR A 48 -14.75 -3.33 -0.84
CA THR A 48 -14.78 -4.03 -2.13
C THR A 48 -16.09 -3.80 -2.84
N VAL A 49 -15.99 -3.50 -4.13
CA VAL A 49 -17.11 -3.46 -5.06
C VAL A 49 -16.68 -4.28 -6.29
N LYS A 50 -17.63 -4.86 -7.02
CA LYS A 50 -17.42 -5.77 -8.17
C LYS A 50 -16.25 -5.42 -9.14
N ASN A 51 -15.92 -4.14 -9.24
CA ASN A 51 -14.94 -3.61 -10.19
C ASN A 51 -13.70 -2.95 -9.54
N PHE A 52 -13.66 -2.81 -8.21
CA PHE A 52 -12.54 -2.17 -7.52
C PHE A 52 -12.39 -2.61 -6.06
N LEU A 53 -11.20 -2.37 -5.52
CA LEU A 53 -10.84 -2.58 -4.13
C LEU A 53 -10.18 -1.33 -3.57
N ASP A 54 -10.79 -0.75 -2.54
CA ASP A 54 -10.26 0.40 -1.83
C ASP A 54 -9.70 -0.03 -0.49
N PHE A 55 -8.53 0.50 -0.15
CA PHE A 55 -7.97 0.47 1.19
C PHE A 55 -7.80 1.90 1.69
N TYR A 56 -8.61 2.27 2.68
CA TYR A 56 -8.49 3.53 3.37
C TYR A 56 -7.50 3.38 4.53
N PHE A 57 -6.49 4.24 4.54
CA PHE A 57 -5.45 4.30 5.55
C PHE A 57 -5.66 5.54 6.41
N TYR A 58 -5.56 5.38 7.72
CA TYR A 58 -5.45 6.50 8.65
C TYR A 58 -4.09 6.41 9.31
N ILE A 59 -3.22 7.38 9.02
CA ILE A 59 -1.87 7.42 9.59
C ILE A 59 -1.79 8.60 10.55
N ASN A 60 -1.71 8.28 11.84
CA ASN A 60 -1.56 9.26 12.90
C ASN A 60 -0.10 9.36 13.30
N THR A 61 0.46 10.57 13.30
CA THR A 61 1.77 10.88 13.81
C THR A 61 1.69 11.74 15.07
N SER A 62 2.83 12.00 15.72
CA SER A 62 2.88 12.87 16.90
C SER A 62 2.35 14.29 16.65
N ASN A 63 2.34 14.75 15.40
CA ASN A 63 2.07 16.13 15.01
C ASN A 63 1.01 16.29 13.91
N ARG A 64 0.54 15.22 13.27
CA ARG A 64 -0.47 15.28 12.21
C ARG A 64 -1.24 13.98 12.06
N LYS A 65 -2.42 14.08 11.48
CA LYS A 65 -3.17 12.94 10.97
C LYS A 65 -3.28 13.09 9.46
N ILE A 66 -2.91 12.04 8.72
CA ILE A 66 -3.03 12.01 7.27
C ILE A 66 -3.91 10.82 6.88
N ASP A 67 -4.88 11.10 6.02
CA ASP A 67 -5.71 10.10 5.38
C ASP A 67 -5.04 9.66 4.07
N GLY A 68 -5.10 8.36 3.79
CA GLY A 68 -4.61 7.78 2.55
C GLY A 68 -5.62 6.82 1.93
N LEU A 69 -5.49 6.58 0.63
CA LEU A 69 -6.33 5.66 -0.13
C LEU A 69 -5.48 4.90 -1.15
N LEU A 70 -5.48 3.57 -1.08
CA LEU A 70 -5.06 2.72 -2.18
C LEU A 70 -6.32 2.20 -2.89
N HIS A 71 -6.53 2.66 -4.11
CA HIS A 71 -7.59 2.18 -4.98
C HIS A 71 -7.00 1.24 -6.02
N LEU A 72 -7.49 0.02 -6.08
CA LEU A 72 -7.08 -1.01 -7.04
C LEU A 72 -8.25 -1.33 -7.97
N SER A 73 -8.06 -1.12 -9.28
CA SER A 73 -9.03 -1.46 -10.32
C SER A 73 -8.35 -1.94 -11.60
N ASP A 74 -9.13 -2.50 -12.52
CA ASP A 74 -8.60 -3.02 -13.79
C ASP A 74 -8.02 -1.94 -14.72
N LYS A 75 -8.39 -0.67 -14.52
CA LYS A 75 -8.04 0.40 -15.46
C LYS A 75 -7.27 1.55 -14.82
N ASN A 76 -7.59 1.91 -13.58
CA ASN A 76 -7.10 3.12 -12.94
C ASN A 76 -6.80 2.82 -11.47
N SER A 77 -5.67 2.17 -11.19
CA SER A 77 -5.21 1.98 -9.81
C SER A 77 -4.36 3.17 -9.37
N PHE A 78 -4.51 3.61 -8.11
CA PHE A 78 -3.75 4.72 -7.56
C PHE A 78 -3.55 4.61 -6.05
N LEU A 79 -2.50 5.27 -5.57
CA LEU A 79 -2.22 5.49 -4.14
C LEU A 79 -2.27 6.99 -3.86
N GLU A 80 -2.97 7.38 -2.80
CA GLU A 80 -3.20 8.77 -2.44
C GLU A 80 -2.85 8.99 -0.97
N PHE A 81 -2.19 10.11 -0.67
CA PHE A 81 -1.88 10.59 0.67
C PHE A 81 -2.06 12.10 0.74
N GLY A 82 -3.13 12.57 1.39
CA GLY A 82 -3.50 13.99 1.35
C GLY A 82 -3.70 14.47 -0.09
N GLU A 83 -2.93 15.48 -0.52
CA GLU A 83 -3.00 16.04 -1.88
C GLU A 83 -2.16 15.27 -2.91
N ASN A 84 -1.30 14.34 -2.46
CA ASN A 84 -0.43 13.59 -3.35
C ASN A 84 -1.14 12.35 -3.88
N LYS A 85 -1.16 12.18 -5.20
CA LYS A 85 -1.77 11.05 -5.88
C LYS A 85 -0.79 10.43 -6.87
N PHE A 86 -0.59 9.12 -6.76
CA PHE A 86 0.36 8.35 -7.53
C PHE A 86 -0.34 7.25 -8.30
N ASN A 87 0.01 7.08 -9.57
CA ASN A 87 -0.50 5.96 -10.36
C ASN A 87 0.15 4.67 -9.87
N VAL A 88 -0.67 3.63 -9.73
CA VAL A 88 -0.26 2.31 -9.29
C VAL A 88 -0.48 1.33 -10.43
N ILE A 89 0.50 0.49 -10.69
CA ILE A 89 0.38 -0.68 -11.55
C ILE A 89 0.55 -1.90 -10.65
N PHE A 90 -0.35 -2.86 -10.81
CA PHE A 90 -0.28 -4.13 -10.08
C PHE A 90 -0.01 -5.25 -11.08
N GLU A 91 1.19 -5.80 -11.04
CA GLU A 91 1.64 -6.83 -11.98
C GLU A 91 2.56 -7.82 -11.26
N ASP A 92 2.42 -9.11 -11.56
CA ASP A 92 3.30 -10.18 -11.06
C ASP A 92 3.54 -10.23 -9.54
N GLY A 93 2.55 -9.83 -8.72
CA GLY A 93 2.67 -9.82 -7.27
C GLY A 93 3.49 -8.65 -6.73
N GLU A 94 3.66 -7.59 -7.53
CA GLU A 94 4.30 -6.34 -7.15
C GLU A 94 3.37 -5.14 -7.43
N ILE A 95 3.59 -4.09 -6.65
CA ILE A 95 2.99 -2.76 -6.81
C ILE A 95 4.09 -1.84 -7.31
N ASP A 96 3.89 -1.31 -8.51
CA ASP A 96 4.76 -0.34 -9.13
C ASP A 96 4.11 1.04 -9.06
N ILE A 97 4.83 2.01 -8.49
CA ILE A 97 4.38 3.39 -8.32
C ILE A 97 5.35 4.30 -9.08
N LYS A 98 4.86 4.95 -10.13
CA LYS A 98 5.66 5.90 -10.89
C LYS A 98 5.77 7.22 -10.14
N ILE A 99 7.00 7.66 -9.88
CA ILE A 99 7.30 8.92 -9.20
C ILE A 99 7.80 9.92 -10.23
N THR A 100 7.20 11.11 -10.28
CA THR A 100 7.63 12.19 -11.19
C THR A 100 8.12 13.43 -10.45
N ASP A 101 7.88 13.49 -9.14
CA ASP A 101 8.32 14.56 -8.26
C ASP A 101 9.83 14.43 -8.00
N THR A 102 10.60 15.44 -8.38
CA THR A 102 12.07 15.43 -8.29
C THR A 102 12.58 15.38 -6.84
N ASP A 103 11.90 16.06 -5.91
CA ASP A 103 12.30 16.06 -4.50
C ASP A 103 12.05 14.68 -3.88
N LEU A 104 10.94 14.05 -4.25
CA LEU A 104 10.62 12.70 -3.80
C LEU A 104 11.58 11.65 -4.40
N ILE A 105 11.91 11.78 -5.70
CA ILE A 105 12.94 10.95 -6.35
C ILE A 105 14.26 11.03 -5.60
N PHE A 106 14.68 12.25 -5.22
CA PHE A 106 15.92 12.45 -4.47
C PHE A 106 15.85 11.80 -3.08
N LYS A 107 14.77 12.03 -2.31
CA LYS A 107 14.58 11.40 -0.99
C LYS A 107 14.59 9.87 -1.07
N LEU A 108 13.92 9.30 -2.07
CA LEU A 108 13.87 7.85 -2.29
C LEU A 108 15.23 7.28 -2.69
N SER A 109 16.01 8.02 -3.48
CA SER A 109 17.34 7.58 -3.93
C SER A 109 18.39 7.55 -2.80
N LEU A 110 18.15 8.31 -1.72
CA LEU A 110 19.05 8.37 -0.56
C LEU A 110 18.65 7.44 0.59
N GLY A 111 17.43 6.91 0.57
CA GLY A 111 16.91 6.07 1.64
C GLY A 111 17.42 4.63 1.55
N ASP A 112 17.67 4.04 2.72
CA ASP A 112 17.86 2.59 2.86
C ASP A 112 16.56 2.01 3.40
N PHE A 113 15.81 1.36 2.52
CA PHE A 113 14.45 0.90 2.81
C PHE A 113 14.39 -0.62 2.83
N LYS A 114 13.55 -1.15 3.73
CA LYS A 114 13.40 -2.61 3.90
C LYS A 114 12.36 -3.23 2.99
N HIS A 115 11.26 -2.50 2.74
CA HIS A 115 10.08 -3.06 2.08
C HIS A 115 9.75 -2.41 0.75
N ILE A 116 10.47 -1.35 0.38
CA ILE A 116 10.37 -0.70 -0.92
C ILE A 116 11.73 -0.72 -1.62
N SER A 117 11.72 -0.82 -2.94
CA SER A 117 12.89 -0.56 -3.77
C SER A 117 12.58 0.55 -4.76
N PHE A 118 13.59 1.32 -5.15
CA PHE A 118 13.41 2.44 -6.06
C PHE A 118 14.50 2.41 -7.13
N GLN A 119 14.07 2.38 -8.40
CA GLN A 119 14.96 2.38 -9.55
C GLN A 119 14.23 3.00 -10.75
N ASP A 120 14.95 3.80 -11.54
CA ASP A 120 14.44 4.37 -12.80
C ASP A 120 13.08 5.06 -12.64
N GLU A 121 12.92 5.86 -11.57
CA GLU A 121 11.69 6.59 -11.23
C GLU A 121 10.48 5.70 -10.83
N ILE A 122 10.70 4.42 -10.62
CA ILE A 122 9.68 3.46 -10.21
C ILE A 122 9.98 2.98 -8.80
N LEU A 123 9.03 3.19 -7.90
CA LEU A 123 9.01 2.58 -6.58
C LEU A 123 8.26 1.24 -6.66
N LYS A 124 8.89 0.17 -6.20
CA LYS A 124 8.34 -1.18 -6.21
C LYS A 124 8.09 -1.67 -4.79
N ILE A 125 6.94 -2.32 -4.57
CA ILE A 125 6.56 -2.96 -3.31
C ILE A 125 6.07 -4.37 -3.62
N LYS A 126 6.67 -5.39 -2.99
CA LYS A 126 6.15 -6.75 -3.10
C LYS A 126 4.80 -6.87 -2.40
N GLU A 127 3.88 -7.64 -2.96
CA GLU A 127 2.53 -7.88 -2.43
C GLU A 127 2.56 -8.31 -0.95
N GLU A 128 3.47 -9.22 -0.59
CA GLU A 128 3.65 -9.72 0.80
C GLU A 128 4.05 -8.63 1.81
N ASN A 129 4.57 -7.49 1.33
CA ASN A 129 4.96 -6.35 2.14
C ASN A 129 4.12 -5.10 1.81
N MET A 130 2.97 -5.25 1.15
CA MET A 130 2.21 -4.13 0.62
C MET A 130 1.96 -3.04 1.67
N PHE A 131 1.45 -3.39 2.85
CA PHE A 131 1.12 -2.37 3.84
C PHE A 131 2.37 -1.79 4.51
N LYS A 132 3.39 -2.62 4.80
CA LYS A 132 4.67 -2.12 5.30
C LYS A 132 5.33 -1.14 4.33
N GLY A 133 5.38 -1.50 3.05
CA GLY A 133 5.98 -0.66 2.02
C GLY A 133 5.20 0.63 1.81
N ILE A 134 3.87 0.60 1.85
CA ILE A 134 3.03 1.81 1.77
C ILE A 134 3.31 2.76 2.95
N VAL A 135 3.46 2.22 4.17
CA VAL A 135 3.82 3.01 5.36
C VAL A 135 5.24 3.57 5.26
N GLU A 136 6.18 2.76 4.78
CA GLU A 136 7.57 3.20 4.57
C GLU A 136 7.63 4.30 3.52
N PHE A 137 6.95 4.15 2.38
CA PHE A 137 6.84 5.17 1.34
C PHE A 137 6.19 6.46 1.88
N PHE A 138 5.10 6.33 2.64
CA PHE A 138 4.47 7.48 3.28
C PHE A 138 5.45 8.29 4.14
N SER A 139 6.33 7.62 4.89
CA SER A 139 7.34 8.29 5.73
C SER A 139 8.33 9.15 4.94
N VAL A 140 8.48 8.89 3.64
CA VAL A 140 9.35 9.66 2.73
C VAL A 140 8.66 10.92 2.20
N ILE A 141 7.37 10.81 1.89
CA ILE A 141 6.55 11.91 1.34
C ILE A 141 6.31 13.00 2.41
N GLN A 142 6.38 12.58 3.67
CA GLN A 142 6.28 13.42 4.87
C GLN A 142 7.31 14.55 4.98
#